data_AF-A0A813FC53-F1
#
_entry.id   AF-A0A813FC53-F1
#
_cell.length_a   1.000
_cell.length_b   1.000
_cell.length_c   1.000
_cell.angle_alpha   90.00
_cell.angle_beta   90.00
_cell.angle_gamma   90.00
#
_symmetry.space_group_name_H-M   'P 1'
#
loop_
_entity.id
_entity.type
_entity.pdbx_description
1 polymer ?
#
loop_
_entity_poly.entity_id
_entity_poly.type
_entity_poly.pdbx_seq_one_letter_code
_entity_poly.pdbx_strand_id
1 'polypeptide(L)'
;AGIGPMERGGAKARAWFNAYGQRRRGGSISGGVVASGGTGTTAAASALQEGDPLRGFELSFLSLSGVDDSVSPRTLCDISQEFSFVEWGVNFRAEKQGREPRYASLAWLRLLQEEIDRRQQSGKFAPIHFAAHLGGEYCIDVLKGDTSLVRTLWEDYGFLRVHLCPTQAHGVNSSQLKKYLPTLKSVIVALPQVEFVLLVTKETRALTFQLMNDCQPNLAFLYDAEDGEAAIETPTGGSSQPSKVRRPAPCPHPGIHCGYGGGLTSDNLASELRKIATAVGSSRRPVWVDLESGLRSRGPGRPDEFDLGKAWACIRTVFDLDLPRPRPTFASR
;
A
#
# COMPACT_ATOMS: atom_id res chain seq x y z
N ALA A 1 0.32 12.21 38.08
CA ALA A 1 -0.68 11.90 37.04
C ALA A 1 0.06 11.31 35.85
N GLY A 2 -0.08 10.01 35.60
CA GLY A 2 0.68 9.29 34.58
C GLY A 2 0.02 9.39 33.21
N ILE A 3 0.75 9.94 32.23
CA ILE A 3 0.35 10.02 30.82
C ILE A 3 0.20 8.59 30.26
N GLY A 4 -0.93 8.32 29.59
CA GLY A 4 -1.27 6.98 29.09
C GLY A 4 -0.29 6.46 28.02
N PRO A 5 -0.24 5.15 27.75
CA PRO A 5 0.59 4.57 26.69
C PRO A 5 0.33 5.17 25.30
N MET A 6 -0.94 5.48 24.99
CA MET A 6 -1.35 6.13 23.72
C MET A 6 -0.82 7.57 23.58
N GLU A 7 -0.89 8.38 24.64
CA GLU A 7 -0.36 9.75 24.62
C GLU A 7 1.17 9.79 24.47
N ARG A 8 1.87 8.78 25.01
CA ARG A 8 3.33 8.62 24.84
C ARG A 8 3.72 8.24 23.41
N GLY A 9 2.95 7.39 22.74
CA GLY A 9 3.14 7.10 21.31
C GLY A 9 2.94 8.34 20.45
N GLY A 10 1.86 9.09 20.70
CA GLY A 10 1.58 10.33 19.97
C GLY A 10 2.63 11.43 20.18
N ALA A 11 3.29 11.51 21.34
CA ALA A 11 4.36 12.48 21.58
C ALA A 11 5.66 12.13 20.84
N LYS A 12 6.03 10.84 20.78
CA LYS A 12 7.20 10.37 20.01
C LYS A 12 6.96 10.53 18.51
N ALA A 13 5.81 10.10 18.00
CA ALA A 13 5.43 10.30 16.61
C ALA A 13 5.49 11.78 16.23
N ARG A 14 4.93 12.69 17.07
CA ARG A 14 5.01 14.15 16.88
C ARG A 14 6.44 14.70 16.90
N ALA A 15 7.29 14.25 17.81
CA ALA A 15 8.71 14.61 17.81
C ALA A 15 9.42 14.14 16.52
N TRP A 16 9.06 12.95 16.04
CA TRP A 16 9.56 12.39 14.78
C TRP A 16 9.06 13.17 13.55
N PHE A 17 7.77 13.55 13.52
CA PHE A 17 7.16 14.44 12.51
C PHE A 17 7.91 15.77 12.43
N ASN A 18 8.28 16.35 13.57
CA ASN A 18 9.03 17.59 13.63
C ASN A 18 10.49 17.42 13.18
N ALA A 19 11.17 16.35 13.58
CA ALA A 19 12.58 16.11 13.26
C ALA A 19 12.82 15.80 11.78
N TYR A 20 11.97 14.98 11.15
CA TYR A 20 12.12 14.57 9.77
C TYR A 20 11.43 15.51 8.78
N GLY A 21 10.30 16.13 9.15
CA GLY A 21 9.58 17.08 8.30
C GLY A 21 10.37 18.36 7.99
N GLN A 22 11.28 18.78 8.88
CA GLN A 22 12.07 19.99 8.70
C GLN A 22 13.36 19.80 7.87
N ARG A 23 13.94 18.59 7.83
CA ARG A 23 15.24 18.35 7.17
C ARG A 23 15.23 18.48 5.64
N ARG A 24 14.05 18.55 4.97
CA ARG A 24 13.96 18.72 3.51
C ARG A 24 13.59 20.12 3.02
N ARG A 25 13.37 21.11 3.90
CA ARG A 25 13.22 22.52 3.49
C ARG A 25 14.56 23.26 3.29
N GLY A 26 15.70 22.61 3.53
CA GLY A 26 17.05 23.18 3.39
C GLY A 26 17.61 23.12 1.98
N GLY A 27 16.91 23.68 0.99
CA GLY A 27 17.43 23.93 -0.37
C GLY A 27 17.30 25.41 -0.68
N SER A 28 18.29 26.20 -0.24
CA SER A 28 18.33 27.64 -0.44
C SER A 28 18.49 27.98 -1.93
N ILE A 29 17.45 28.56 -2.52
CA ILE A 29 17.60 29.48 -3.65
C ILE A 29 17.44 30.87 -3.05
N SER A 30 18.54 31.61 -3.00
CA SER A 30 18.57 33.02 -2.63
C SER A 30 17.86 33.85 -3.70
N GLY A 31 16.67 34.33 -3.38
CA GLY A 31 15.93 35.33 -4.16
C GLY A 31 14.93 36.00 -3.23
N GLY A 32 15.30 37.18 -2.72
CA GLY A 32 14.53 37.89 -1.71
C GLY A 32 13.20 38.42 -2.25
N VAL A 33 12.12 38.19 -1.51
CA VAL A 33 10.92 39.03 -1.51
C VAL A 33 10.29 39.03 -0.11
N VAL A 34 10.16 40.26 0.40
CA VAL A 34 9.29 40.84 1.44
C VAL A 34 8.39 39.89 2.24
N ALA A 35 8.58 39.96 3.57
CA ALA A 35 7.75 39.34 4.58
C ALA A 35 6.33 39.94 4.62
N SER A 36 5.32 39.07 4.53
CA SER A 36 3.99 39.32 5.08
C SER A 36 3.67 38.21 6.09
N GLY A 37 3.38 38.62 7.33
CA GLY A 37 3.12 37.74 8.45
C GLY A 37 1.81 36.99 8.27
N GLY A 38 1.92 35.69 7.99
CA GLY A 38 0.82 34.74 8.15
C GLY A 38 1.08 33.92 9.41
N THR A 39 0.30 34.16 10.46
CA THR A 39 0.21 33.29 11.64
C THR A 39 -0.28 31.91 11.17
N GLY A 40 0.67 30.99 10.99
CA GLY A 40 0.38 29.60 10.67
C GLY A 40 -0.34 28.94 11.83
N THR A 41 -1.67 28.88 11.73
CA THR A 41 -2.49 28.01 12.57
C THR A 41 -2.04 26.57 12.35
N THR A 42 -1.40 26.00 13.38
CA THR A 42 -1.25 24.55 13.50
C THR A 42 -2.66 23.97 13.55
N ALA A 43 -3.13 23.43 12.42
CA ALA A 43 -4.41 22.74 12.36
C ALA A 43 -4.35 21.57 13.34
N ALA A 44 -4.98 21.74 14.51
CA ALA A 44 -5.29 20.63 15.39
C ALA A 44 -6.13 19.64 14.58
N ALA A 45 -5.83 18.33 14.71
CA ALA A 45 -6.63 17.27 14.10
C ALA A 45 -8.10 17.51 14.45
N SER A 46 -8.88 17.98 13.47
CA SER A 46 -10.31 18.18 13.66
C SER A 46 -10.91 16.79 13.74
N ALA A 47 -11.53 16.47 14.88
CA ALA A 47 -12.31 15.25 15.04
C ALA A 47 -13.26 15.09 13.84
N LEU A 48 -13.41 13.84 13.36
CA LEU A 48 -14.30 13.53 12.25
C LEU A 48 -15.71 14.05 12.56
N GLN A 49 -16.26 14.87 11.68
CA GLN A 49 -17.57 15.48 11.86
C GLN A 49 -18.67 14.40 11.73
N GLU A 50 -19.83 14.69 12.30
CA GLU A 50 -21.01 13.85 12.11
C GLU A 50 -21.36 13.78 10.61
N GLY A 51 -21.48 12.56 10.08
CA GLY A 51 -21.70 12.31 8.65
C GLY A 51 -20.42 12.18 7.81
N ASP A 52 -19.22 12.32 8.36
CA ASP A 52 -17.98 11.98 7.62
C ASP A 52 -17.98 10.47 7.30
N PRO A 53 -17.84 10.07 6.02
CA PRO A 53 -17.79 8.66 5.63
C PRO A 53 -16.71 7.83 6.35
N LEU A 54 -15.67 8.47 6.87
CA LEU A 54 -14.62 7.81 7.64
C LEU A 54 -15.07 7.36 9.04
N ARG A 55 -16.24 7.80 9.51
CA ARG A 55 -16.77 7.37 10.81
C ARG A 55 -17.13 5.88 10.77
N GLY A 56 -16.29 5.06 11.39
CA GLY A 56 -16.45 3.59 11.41
C GLY A 56 -15.74 2.88 10.25
N PHE A 57 -15.02 3.61 9.40
CA PHE A 57 -14.11 3.05 8.41
C PHE A 57 -12.86 2.52 9.11
N GLU A 58 -12.56 1.23 8.94
CA GLU A 58 -11.38 0.59 9.54
C GLU A 58 -10.28 0.43 8.50
N LEU A 59 -9.12 1.05 8.72
CA LEU A 59 -7.97 0.93 7.82
C LEU A 59 -6.99 -0.11 8.37
N SER A 60 -6.89 -1.27 7.71
CA SER A 60 -5.96 -2.35 8.09
C SER A 60 -4.52 -1.94 7.83
N PHE A 61 -4.19 -1.59 6.59
CA PHE A 61 -2.84 -1.19 6.18
C PHE A 61 -2.83 0.05 5.29
N LEU A 62 -1.77 0.84 5.45
CA LEU A 62 -1.27 1.79 4.47
C LEU A 62 -0.09 1.12 3.76
N SER A 63 -0.34 0.52 2.60
CA SER A 63 0.69 -0.13 1.79
C SER A 63 1.46 0.91 0.97
N LEU A 64 2.77 0.95 1.20
CA LEU A 64 3.73 1.83 0.53
C LEU A 64 4.57 0.97 -0.42
N SER A 65 4.13 0.88 -1.66
CA SER A 65 4.59 -0.09 -2.65
C SER A 65 5.66 0.45 -3.60
N GLY A 66 6.44 -0.47 -4.16
CA GLY A 66 7.56 -0.14 -5.06
C GLY A 66 8.78 0.40 -4.31
N VAL A 67 8.98 -0.02 -3.06
CA VAL A 67 10.22 0.24 -2.33
C VAL A 67 11.38 -0.52 -3.00
N ASP A 68 12.52 0.15 -3.13
CA ASP A 68 13.69 -0.35 -3.84
C ASP A 68 14.99 0.13 -3.16
N ASP A 69 16.11 -0.09 -3.84
CA ASP A 69 17.47 0.26 -3.41
C ASP A 69 17.67 1.74 -3.05
N SER A 70 16.76 2.64 -3.43
CA SER A 70 16.84 4.06 -3.06
C SER A 70 16.47 4.31 -1.59
N VAL A 71 15.97 3.31 -0.86
CA VAL A 71 15.54 3.42 0.53
C VAL A 71 16.48 2.65 1.45
N SER A 72 16.95 3.29 2.51
CA SER A 72 17.73 2.64 3.57
C SER A 72 16.87 1.63 4.35
N PRO A 73 17.29 0.35 4.47
CA PRO A 73 16.58 -0.64 5.29
C PRO A 73 16.41 -0.22 6.76
N ARG A 74 17.39 0.52 7.31
CA ARG A 74 17.32 1.08 8.66
C ARG A 74 16.15 2.05 8.80
N THR A 75 15.96 2.92 7.81
CA THR A 75 14.87 3.91 7.81
C THR A 75 13.51 3.22 7.70
N LEU A 76 13.40 2.20 6.86
CA LEU A 76 12.20 1.37 6.73
C LEU A 76 11.83 0.74 8.08
N CYS A 77 12.81 0.12 8.75
CA CYS A 77 12.63 -0.44 10.09
C CYS A 77 12.18 0.61 11.12
N ASP A 78 12.80 1.80 11.13
CA ASP A 78 12.42 2.87 12.06
C ASP A 78 10.97 3.31 11.87
N ILE A 79 10.53 3.48 10.61
CA ILE A 79 9.13 3.83 10.29
C ILE A 79 8.18 2.72 10.74
N SER A 80 8.48 1.45 10.45
CA SER A 80 7.60 0.33 10.80
C SER A 80 7.43 0.14 12.31
N GLN A 81 8.45 0.45 13.11
CA GLN A 81 8.32 0.38 14.58
C GLN A 81 7.46 1.51 15.15
N GLU A 82 7.45 2.68 14.50
CA GLU A 82 6.64 3.80 14.95
C GLU A 82 5.19 3.71 14.43
N PHE A 83 4.99 3.19 13.21
CA PHE A 83 3.69 3.13 12.54
C PHE A 83 3.35 1.69 12.14
N SER A 84 2.77 0.93 13.08
CA SER A 84 2.43 -0.49 12.86
C SER A 84 1.40 -0.74 11.76
N PHE A 85 0.66 0.29 11.31
CA PHE A 85 -0.27 0.17 10.18
C PHE A 85 0.41 0.32 8.81
N VAL A 86 1.71 0.63 8.77
CA VAL A 86 2.47 0.69 7.52
C VAL A 86 2.82 -0.72 7.06
N GLU A 87 2.57 -0.98 5.78
CA GLU A 87 3.03 -2.15 5.06
C GLU A 87 3.94 -1.70 3.91
N TRP A 88 4.98 -2.47 3.63
CA TRP A 88 5.91 -2.19 2.54
C TRP A 88 5.70 -3.18 1.40
N GLY A 89 5.29 -2.66 0.24
CA GLY A 89 5.13 -3.45 -0.98
C GLY A 89 6.43 -3.53 -1.78
N VAL A 90 6.95 -4.73 -1.97
CA VAL A 90 8.17 -4.99 -2.75
C VAL A 90 7.77 -5.65 -4.07
N ASN A 91 8.17 -5.05 -5.20
CA ASN A 91 7.88 -5.62 -6.51
C ASN A 91 8.90 -6.70 -6.87
N PHE A 92 8.40 -7.83 -7.35
CA PHE A 92 9.18 -8.96 -7.83
C PHE A 92 8.89 -9.22 -9.29
N ARG A 93 9.94 -9.09 -10.11
CA ARG A 93 9.88 -9.39 -11.54
C ARG A 93 11.29 -9.71 -12.03
N ALA A 94 11.52 -10.98 -12.38
CA ALA A 94 12.85 -11.55 -12.60
C ALA A 94 13.74 -10.71 -13.54
N GLU A 95 13.17 -10.21 -14.63
CA GLU A 95 13.91 -9.43 -15.63
C GLU A 95 14.23 -7.99 -15.20
N LYS A 96 13.55 -7.46 -14.18
CA LYS A 96 13.66 -6.07 -13.68
C LYS A 96 14.36 -5.93 -12.33
N GLN A 97 14.42 -7.00 -11.54
CA GLN A 97 14.94 -7.02 -10.18
C GLN A 97 16.34 -6.41 -10.09
N GLY A 98 16.49 -5.34 -9.30
CA GLY A 98 17.76 -4.62 -9.11
C GLY A 98 18.30 -3.89 -10.35
N ARG A 99 17.51 -3.78 -11.43
CA ARG A 99 17.89 -3.14 -12.70
C ARG A 99 17.06 -1.92 -13.01
N GLU A 100 15.77 -1.97 -12.67
CA GLU A 100 14.83 -0.88 -12.88
C GLU A 100 14.36 -0.30 -11.54
N PRO A 101 14.09 1.02 -11.48
CA PRO A 101 13.36 1.63 -10.38
C PRO A 101 12.09 0.85 -10.03
N ARG A 102 11.75 0.81 -8.73
CA ARG A 102 10.64 0.09 -8.10
C ARG A 102 10.85 -1.41 -7.88
N TYR A 103 11.95 -1.99 -8.37
CA TYR A 103 12.26 -3.42 -8.21
C TYR A 103 13.54 -3.60 -7.40
N ALA A 104 13.38 -3.79 -6.09
CA ALA A 104 14.50 -3.95 -5.16
C ALA A 104 15.48 -5.05 -5.58
N SER A 105 16.78 -4.83 -5.44
CA SER A 105 17.77 -5.88 -5.69
C SER A 105 17.73 -6.97 -4.61
N LEU A 106 18.25 -8.16 -4.94
CA LEU A 106 18.48 -9.21 -3.93
C LEU A 106 19.49 -8.77 -2.86
N ALA A 107 20.45 -7.90 -3.22
CA ALA A 107 21.40 -7.35 -2.26
C ALA A 107 20.69 -6.46 -1.24
N TRP A 108 19.74 -5.63 -1.68
CA TRP A 108 18.92 -4.82 -0.79
C TRP A 108 18.05 -5.66 0.15
N LEU A 109 17.41 -6.73 -0.36
CA LEU A 109 16.63 -7.64 0.48
C LEU A 109 17.47 -8.32 1.56
N ARG A 110 18.71 -8.69 1.25
CA ARG A 110 19.65 -9.24 2.25
C ARG A 110 20.00 -8.22 3.33
N LEU A 111 20.33 -6.99 2.93
CA LEU A 111 20.61 -5.91 3.88
C LEU A 111 19.39 -5.59 4.77
N LEU A 112 18.20 -5.70 4.22
CA LEU A 112 16.96 -5.56 4.98
C LEU A 112 16.78 -6.69 6.00
N GLN A 113 16.99 -7.94 5.60
CA GLN A 113 16.93 -9.07 6.51
C GLN A 113 17.96 -8.95 7.63
N GLU A 114 19.21 -8.61 7.31
CA GLU A 114 20.29 -8.41 8.29
C GLU A 114 19.93 -7.32 9.31
N GLU A 115 19.33 -6.21 8.86
CA GLU A 115 18.90 -5.14 9.74
C GLU A 115 17.72 -5.56 10.64
N ILE A 116 16.78 -6.35 10.13
CA ILE A 116 15.67 -6.93 10.91
C ILE A 116 16.22 -7.87 11.97
N ASP A 117 17.06 -8.84 11.59
CA ASP A 117 17.65 -9.83 12.50
C ASP A 117 18.43 -9.15 13.63
N ARG A 118 19.27 -8.16 13.27
CA ARG A 118 20.05 -7.37 14.22
C ARG A 118 19.15 -6.67 15.25
N ARG A 119 17.97 -6.18 14.85
CA ARG A 119 17.03 -5.52 15.77
C ARG A 119 16.22 -6.51 16.59
N GLN A 120 15.84 -7.64 16.03
CA GLN A 120 15.12 -8.70 16.73
C GLN A 120 15.95 -9.29 17.88
N GLN A 121 17.28 -9.37 17.74
CA GLN A 121 18.18 -9.78 18.83
C GLN A 121 18.04 -8.94 20.11
N SER A 122 17.54 -7.70 20.03
CA SER A 122 17.29 -6.85 21.20
C SER A 122 16.01 -7.21 21.98
N GLY A 123 15.16 -8.09 21.43
CA GLY A 123 13.90 -8.53 22.04
C GLY A 123 12.76 -7.49 22.07
N LYS A 124 12.97 -6.30 21.50
CA LYS A 124 11.99 -5.18 21.51
C LYS A 124 11.50 -4.77 20.13
N PHE A 125 11.79 -5.57 19.10
CA PHE A 125 11.46 -5.25 17.72
C PHE A 125 10.21 -5.99 17.28
N ALA A 126 9.14 -5.23 17.00
CA ALA A 126 7.90 -5.78 16.47
C ALA A 126 8.11 -6.26 15.02
N PRO A 127 7.34 -7.26 14.55
CA PRO A 127 7.34 -7.65 13.14
C PRO A 127 7.05 -6.48 12.20
N ILE A 128 7.70 -6.48 11.03
CA ILE A 128 7.41 -5.54 9.95
C ILE A 128 6.41 -6.18 8.99
N HIS A 129 5.45 -5.42 8.50
CA HIS A 129 4.50 -5.89 7.49
C HIS A 129 5.07 -5.70 6.08
N PHE A 130 5.16 -6.81 5.34
CA PHE A 130 5.59 -6.82 3.95
C PHE A 130 4.55 -7.50 3.05
N ALA A 131 4.42 -6.93 1.84
CA ALA A 131 3.64 -7.49 0.75
C ALA A 131 4.53 -7.69 -0.48
N ALA A 132 4.52 -8.89 -1.07
CA ALA A 132 5.30 -9.20 -2.27
C ALA A 132 4.40 -9.05 -3.50
N HIS A 133 4.76 -8.19 -4.44
CA HIS A 133 3.98 -7.92 -5.65
C HIS A 133 4.62 -8.69 -6.81
N LEU A 134 4.05 -9.84 -7.14
CA LEU A 134 4.60 -10.72 -8.17
C LEU A 134 4.03 -10.35 -9.55
N GLY A 135 4.93 -9.99 -10.46
CA GLY A 135 4.67 -9.84 -11.89
C GLY A 135 5.44 -10.87 -12.71
N GLY A 136 5.32 -10.78 -14.04
CA GLY A 136 6.08 -11.58 -15.00
C GLY A 136 6.02 -13.09 -14.74
N GLU A 137 7.17 -13.76 -14.89
CA GLU A 137 7.29 -15.22 -14.70
C GLU A 137 6.95 -15.65 -13.27
N TYR A 138 7.34 -14.87 -12.25
CA TYR A 138 7.03 -15.20 -10.86
C TYR A 138 5.52 -15.28 -10.58
N CYS A 139 4.73 -14.38 -11.17
CA CYS A 139 3.27 -14.46 -11.09
C CYS A 139 2.74 -15.71 -11.80
N ILE A 140 3.26 -16.00 -13.01
CA ILE A 140 2.85 -17.15 -13.81
C ILE A 140 3.17 -18.48 -13.12
N ASP A 141 4.33 -18.60 -12.47
CA ASP A 141 4.74 -19.84 -11.82
C ASP A 141 3.82 -20.14 -10.63
N VAL A 142 3.45 -19.13 -9.84
CA VAL A 142 2.42 -19.26 -8.80
C VAL A 142 1.08 -19.68 -9.40
N LEU A 143 0.65 -19.05 -10.50
CA LEU A 143 -0.58 -19.44 -11.20
C LEU A 143 -0.54 -20.90 -11.69
N LYS A 144 0.63 -21.40 -12.10
CA LYS A 144 0.82 -22.80 -12.54
C LYS A 144 0.86 -23.81 -11.39
N GLY A 145 0.91 -23.36 -10.14
CA GLY A 145 0.96 -24.24 -8.98
C GLY A 145 2.29 -24.26 -8.23
N ASP A 146 3.28 -23.50 -8.67
CA ASP A 146 4.56 -23.44 -7.96
C ASP A 146 4.44 -22.60 -6.68
N THR A 147 4.86 -23.18 -5.56
CA THR A 147 4.83 -22.54 -4.24
C THR A 147 6.20 -22.11 -3.76
N SER A 148 7.27 -22.43 -4.49
CA SER A 148 8.66 -22.33 -4.02
C SER A 148 9.03 -20.91 -3.65
N LEU A 149 8.79 -19.95 -4.55
CA LEU A 149 9.07 -18.54 -4.27
C LEU A 149 8.23 -17.99 -3.11
N VAL A 150 6.94 -18.34 -3.05
CA VAL A 150 6.06 -17.86 -1.97
C VAL A 150 6.50 -18.40 -0.62
N ARG A 151 6.93 -19.67 -0.55
CA ARG A 151 7.51 -20.26 0.67
C ARG A 151 8.77 -19.52 1.09
N THR A 152 9.72 -19.31 0.18
CA THR A 152 10.93 -18.52 0.45
C THR A 152 10.58 -17.12 0.99
N LEU A 153 9.65 -16.41 0.35
CA LEU A 153 9.25 -15.07 0.80
C LEU A 153 8.65 -15.08 2.22
N TRP A 154 7.85 -16.10 2.55
CA TRP A 154 7.22 -16.22 3.86
C TRP A 154 8.15 -16.74 4.96
N GLU A 155 8.93 -17.77 4.67
CA GLU A 155 9.80 -18.47 5.62
C GLU A 155 11.06 -17.64 5.90
N ASP A 156 11.72 -17.15 4.85
CA ASP A 156 13.03 -16.50 4.98
C ASP A 156 12.92 -14.99 5.18
N TYR A 157 11.90 -14.34 4.60
CA TYR A 157 11.76 -12.89 4.61
C TYR A 157 10.51 -12.37 5.36
N GLY A 158 9.64 -13.28 5.84
CA GLY A 158 8.47 -12.91 6.64
C GLY A 158 7.36 -12.18 5.89
N PHE A 159 7.28 -12.30 4.57
CA PHE A 159 6.15 -11.76 3.79
C PHE A 159 4.86 -12.50 4.14
N LEU A 160 3.86 -11.76 4.64
CA LEU A 160 2.56 -12.32 5.01
C LEU A 160 1.51 -12.17 3.90
N ARG A 161 1.79 -11.32 2.90
CA ARG A 161 0.90 -11.05 1.77
C ARG A 161 1.63 -11.19 0.44
N VAL A 162 0.96 -11.82 -0.51
CA VAL A 162 1.45 -11.96 -1.89
C VAL A 162 0.39 -11.44 -2.85
N HIS A 163 0.72 -10.35 -3.53
CA HIS A 163 -0.10 -9.78 -4.59
C HIS A 163 0.28 -10.44 -5.91
N LEU A 164 -0.70 -11.08 -6.54
CA LEU A 164 -0.59 -11.59 -7.89
C LEU A 164 -1.15 -10.52 -8.83
N CYS A 165 -0.28 -10.00 -9.69
CA CYS A 165 -0.62 -8.96 -10.67
C CYS A 165 -0.61 -9.53 -12.10
N PRO A 166 -1.55 -10.40 -12.49
CA PRO A 166 -1.53 -11.07 -13.79
C PRO A 166 -2.08 -10.19 -14.91
N THR A 167 -1.50 -9.00 -15.11
CA THR A 167 -1.88 -8.07 -16.19
C THR A 167 -0.73 -7.83 -17.16
N GLN A 168 -1.07 -7.32 -18.34
CA GLN A 168 -0.08 -6.98 -19.36
C GLN A 168 0.94 -5.94 -18.85
N ALA A 169 0.50 -4.95 -18.08
CA ALA A 169 1.37 -3.94 -17.48
C ALA A 169 2.46 -4.56 -16.58
N HIS A 170 2.16 -5.72 -15.98
CA HIS A 170 3.08 -6.47 -15.13
C HIS A 170 3.81 -7.60 -15.87
N GLY A 171 3.74 -7.65 -17.20
CA GLY A 171 4.45 -8.64 -18.01
C GLY A 171 3.77 -10.00 -18.10
N VAL A 172 2.47 -10.09 -17.80
CA VAL A 172 1.71 -11.34 -17.85
C VAL A 172 0.74 -11.35 -19.03
N ASN A 173 0.69 -12.46 -19.76
CA ASN A 173 -0.36 -12.68 -20.77
C ASN A 173 -1.68 -13.06 -20.06
N SER A 174 -2.58 -12.08 -19.96
CA SER A 174 -3.86 -12.20 -19.26
C SER A 174 -4.96 -12.95 -20.05
N SER A 175 -4.73 -13.29 -21.33
CA SER A 175 -5.75 -13.93 -22.18
C SER A 175 -6.15 -15.35 -21.74
N GLN A 176 -5.28 -16.05 -21.01
CA GLN A 176 -5.46 -17.46 -20.66
C GLN A 176 -5.60 -17.71 -19.15
N LEU A 177 -5.84 -16.68 -18.34
CA LEU A 177 -5.80 -16.81 -16.87
C LEU A 177 -6.77 -17.86 -16.30
N LYS A 178 -7.92 -18.07 -16.96
CA LYS A 178 -8.91 -19.06 -16.52
C LYS A 178 -8.36 -20.48 -16.42
N LYS A 179 -7.39 -20.86 -17.25
CA LYS A 179 -6.82 -22.22 -17.24
C LYS A 179 -6.06 -22.53 -15.96
N TYR A 180 -5.60 -21.49 -15.25
CA TYR A 180 -4.85 -21.59 -14.00
C TYR A 180 -5.74 -21.64 -12.76
N LEU A 181 -7.07 -21.55 -12.90
CA LEU A 181 -7.97 -21.52 -11.76
C LEU A 181 -7.80 -22.73 -10.81
N PRO A 182 -7.71 -23.99 -11.27
CA PRO A 182 -7.55 -25.14 -10.38
C PRO A 182 -6.22 -25.09 -9.62
N THR A 183 -5.11 -24.82 -10.32
CA THR A 183 -3.76 -24.79 -9.73
C THR A 183 -3.60 -23.62 -8.75
N LEU A 184 -4.13 -22.43 -9.08
CA LEU A 184 -4.12 -21.29 -8.18
C LEU A 184 -4.89 -21.58 -6.88
N LYS A 185 -6.06 -22.23 -6.96
CA LYS A 185 -6.80 -22.66 -5.76
C LYS A 185 -5.96 -23.60 -4.89
N SER A 186 -5.28 -24.57 -5.51
CA SER A 186 -4.38 -25.47 -4.79
C SER A 186 -3.26 -24.73 -4.07
N VAL A 187 -2.66 -23.71 -4.69
CA VAL A 187 -1.62 -22.89 -4.05
C VAL A 187 -2.15 -22.11 -2.85
N ILE A 188 -3.30 -21.44 -3.01
CA ILE A 188 -3.93 -20.65 -1.94
C ILE A 188 -4.19 -21.54 -0.72
N VAL A 189 -4.76 -22.73 -0.93
CA VAL A 189 -5.04 -23.69 0.15
C VAL A 189 -3.76 -24.29 0.76
N ALA A 190 -2.71 -24.48 -0.03
CA ALA A 190 -1.45 -25.07 0.43
C ALA A 190 -0.62 -24.12 1.33
N LEU A 191 -0.98 -22.84 1.38
CA LEU A 191 -0.25 -21.79 2.11
C LEU A 191 -1.21 -20.90 2.93
N PRO A 192 -1.97 -21.47 3.90
CA PRO A 192 -2.96 -20.72 4.69
C PRO A 192 -2.37 -19.57 5.52
N GLN A 193 -1.07 -19.62 5.80
CA GLN A 193 -0.29 -18.58 6.49
C GLN A 193 -0.07 -17.28 5.67
N VAL A 194 -0.30 -17.32 4.36
CA VAL A 194 -0.07 -16.22 3.43
C VAL A 194 -1.42 -15.78 2.87
N GLU A 195 -1.71 -14.50 2.97
CA GLU A 195 -2.86 -13.90 2.29
C GLU A 195 -2.48 -13.62 0.83
N PHE A 196 -3.19 -14.27 -0.08
CA PHE A 196 -3.07 -14.03 -1.51
C PHE A 196 -3.98 -12.89 -1.92
N VAL A 197 -3.44 -11.89 -2.59
CA VAL A 197 -4.17 -10.73 -3.08
C VAL A 197 -4.23 -10.80 -4.60
N LEU A 198 -5.43 -10.79 -5.17
CA LEU A 198 -5.59 -10.70 -6.62
C LEU A 198 -5.95 -9.28 -7.04
N LEU A 199 -5.16 -8.74 -7.96
CA LEU A 199 -5.47 -7.48 -8.61
C LEU A 199 -6.73 -7.62 -9.47
N VAL A 200 -7.74 -6.80 -9.21
CA VAL A 200 -9.02 -6.77 -9.93
C VAL A 200 -8.98 -5.65 -10.96
N THR A 201 -8.97 -6.03 -12.25
CA THR A 201 -9.05 -5.13 -13.40
C THR A 201 -9.97 -5.74 -14.46
N LYS A 202 -10.22 -5.00 -15.55
CA LYS A 202 -10.88 -5.54 -16.75
C LYS A 202 -10.21 -6.82 -17.28
N GLU A 203 -8.88 -6.92 -17.21
CA GLU A 203 -8.11 -8.08 -17.69
C GLU A 203 -8.29 -9.31 -16.78
N THR A 204 -8.36 -9.11 -15.47
CA THR A 204 -8.34 -10.21 -14.50
C THR A 204 -9.73 -10.60 -14.00
N ARG A 205 -10.77 -9.79 -14.27
CA ARG A 205 -12.15 -10.01 -13.78
C ARG A 205 -12.67 -11.43 -14.00
N ALA A 206 -12.32 -12.05 -15.12
CA ALA A 206 -12.82 -13.36 -15.48
C ALA A 206 -12.25 -14.49 -14.60
N LEU A 207 -11.05 -14.29 -14.03
CA LEU A 207 -10.45 -15.14 -13.01
C LEU A 207 -10.96 -14.74 -11.62
N THR A 208 -10.87 -13.45 -11.27
CA THR A 208 -11.16 -12.98 -9.90
C THR A 208 -12.62 -13.18 -9.52
N PHE A 209 -13.58 -12.98 -10.42
CA PHE A 209 -14.99 -13.18 -10.10
C PHE A 209 -15.35 -14.65 -9.85
N GLN A 210 -14.67 -15.59 -10.51
CA GLN A 210 -14.86 -17.01 -10.21
C GLN A 210 -14.35 -17.36 -8.81
N LEU A 211 -13.25 -16.73 -8.38
CA LEU A 211 -12.71 -16.91 -7.03
C LEU A 211 -13.51 -16.14 -5.97
N MET A 212 -14.19 -15.06 -6.32
CA MET A 212 -15.13 -14.40 -5.41
C MET A 212 -16.36 -15.28 -5.13
N ASN A 213 -16.80 -16.07 -6.11
CA ASN A 213 -17.92 -17.00 -5.95
C ASN A 213 -17.55 -18.26 -5.14
N ASP A 214 -16.27 -18.63 -5.10
CA ASP A 214 -15.75 -19.77 -4.35
C ASP A 214 -14.53 -19.34 -3.53
N CYS A 215 -14.80 -18.47 -2.55
CA CYS A 215 -13.76 -17.72 -1.88
C CYS A 215 -13.04 -18.53 -0.81
N GLN A 216 -11.72 -18.34 -0.74
CA GLN A 216 -10.85 -18.98 0.24
C GLN A 216 -10.58 -18.02 1.41
N PRO A 217 -10.35 -18.51 2.65
CA PRO A 217 -10.20 -17.66 3.83
C PRO A 217 -8.96 -16.76 3.79
N ASN A 218 -7.91 -17.16 3.08
CA ASN A 218 -6.67 -16.40 2.88
C ASN A 218 -6.58 -15.76 1.48
N LEU A 219 -7.73 -15.47 0.87
CA LEU A 219 -7.82 -14.75 -0.39
C LEU A 219 -8.39 -13.35 -0.17
N ALA A 220 -7.77 -12.37 -0.80
CA ALA A 220 -8.14 -10.97 -0.78
C ALA A 220 -8.10 -10.37 -2.19
N PHE A 221 -8.69 -9.18 -2.35
CA PHE A 221 -8.80 -8.52 -3.66
C PHE A 221 -8.35 -7.06 -3.59
N LEU A 222 -7.45 -6.67 -4.52
CA LEU A 222 -7.03 -5.30 -4.71
C LEU A 222 -7.78 -4.69 -5.88
N TYR A 223 -8.61 -3.68 -5.62
CA TYR A 223 -9.28 -2.91 -6.65
C TYR A 223 -8.40 -1.75 -7.08
N ASP A 224 -7.90 -1.80 -8.30
CA ASP A 224 -7.21 -0.65 -8.87
C ASP A 224 -8.24 0.41 -9.29
N ALA A 225 -7.86 1.68 -9.27
CA ALA A 225 -8.66 2.70 -9.93
C ALA A 225 -8.64 2.37 -11.43
N GLU A 226 -9.75 1.89 -11.97
CA GLU A 226 -9.88 1.84 -13.42
C GLU A 226 -9.77 3.28 -13.92
N ASP A 227 -8.94 3.50 -14.95
CA ASP A 227 -9.07 4.68 -15.80
C ASP A 227 -10.53 4.70 -16.22
N GLY A 228 -11.29 5.64 -15.63
CA GLY A 228 -12.71 5.76 -15.91
C GLY A 228 -12.82 5.79 -17.42
N GLU A 229 -13.59 4.85 -18.00
CA GLU A 229 -13.87 4.86 -19.43
C GLU A 229 -14.13 6.31 -19.78
N ALA A 230 -13.32 6.85 -20.69
CA ALA A 230 -13.55 8.17 -21.24
C ALA A 230 -15.04 8.19 -21.58
N ALA A 231 -15.83 8.90 -20.77
CA ALA A 231 -17.25 8.98 -20.97
C ALA A 231 -17.38 9.43 -22.42
N ILE A 232 -17.98 8.58 -23.26
CA ILE A 232 -18.14 8.80 -24.69
C ILE A 232 -18.36 10.30 -24.89
N GLU A 233 -17.38 10.97 -25.50
CA GLU A 233 -17.42 12.40 -25.72
C GLU A 233 -18.70 12.69 -26.50
N THR A 234 -19.73 13.18 -25.81
CA THR A 234 -20.81 13.88 -26.49
C THR A 234 -20.18 15.13 -27.12
N PRO A 235 -20.29 15.32 -28.44
CA PRO A 235 -19.61 16.39 -29.16
C PRO A 235 -20.33 17.72 -28.90
N THR A 236 -20.17 18.24 -27.69
CA THR A 236 -20.58 19.60 -27.34
C THR A 236 -19.45 20.20 -26.52
N GLY A 237 -18.64 21.04 -27.16
CA GLY A 237 -17.42 21.67 -26.63
C GLY A 237 -17.61 22.41 -25.30
N GLY A 238 -17.49 21.67 -24.20
CA GLY A 238 -17.47 22.17 -22.84
C GLY A 238 -16.25 21.61 -22.12
N SER A 239 -15.59 22.45 -21.34
CA SER A 239 -14.37 22.18 -20.56
C SER A 239 -14.24 20.73 -20.09
N SER A 240 -13.11 20.09 -20.42
CA SER A 240 -12.70 18.78 -19.92
C SER A 240 -12.54 18.82 -18.40
N GLN A 241 -13.63 18.55 -17.68
CA GLN A 241 -13.51 18.18 -16.27
C GLN A 241 -12.72 16.88 -16.19
N PRO A 242 -11.72 16.77 -15.30
CA PRO A 242 -11.01 15.52 -15.08
C PRO A 242 -12.03 14.44 -14.74
N SER A 243 -11.96 13.31 -15.45
CA SER A 243 -12.89 12.19 -15.27
C SER A 243 -12.92 11.81 -13.78
N LYS A 244 -14.12 11.79 -13.21
CA LYS A 244 -14.32 11.48 -11.79
C LYS A 244 -13.95 10.02 -11.59
N VAL A 245 -12.74 9.75 -11.09
CA VAL A 245 -12.28 8.40 -10.74
C VAL A 245 -13.33 7.75 -9.84
N ARG A 246 -13.95 6.67 -10.32
CA ARG A 246 -14.99 5.92 -9.61
C ARG A 246 -14.34 4.73 -8.93
N ARG A 247 -14.46 4.66 -7.60
CA ARG A 247 -14.03 3.50 -6.82
C ARG A 247 -15.11 2.41 -6.90
N PRO A 248 -14.77 1.15 -7.22
CA PRO A 248 -15.75 0.06 -7.22
C PRO A 248 -16.20 -0.27 -5.80
N ALA A 249 -17.41 -0.85 -5.68
CA ALA A 249 -17.85 -1.43 -4.42
C ALA A 249 -16.94 -2.61 -4.04
N PRO A 250 -16.75 -2.89 -2.73
CA PRO A 250 -15.91 -3.99 -2.28
C PRO A 250 -16.50 -5.35 -2.69
N CYS A 251 -15.72 -6.41 -2.50
CA CYS A 251 -16.20 -7.77 -2.69
C CYS A 251 -17.46 -8.00 -1.84
N PRO A 252 -18.57 -8.51 -2.42
CA PRO A 252 -19.82 -8.68 -1.68
C PRO A 252 -19.69 -9.55 -0.42
N HIS A 253 -18.74 -10.48 -0.40
CA HIS A 253 -18.57 -11.39 0.72
C HIS A 253 -17.98 -10.66 1.95
N PRO A 254 -18.71 -10.54 3.08
CA PRO A 254 -18.32 -9.70 4.23
C PRO A 254 -17.02 -10.15 4.92
N GLY A 255 -16.68 -11.44 4.84
CA GLY A 255 -15.46 -11.99 5.43
C GLY A 255 -14.19 -11.84 4.59
N ILE A 256 -14.27 -11.26 3.39
CA ILE A 256 -13.11 -11.15 2.50
C ILE A 256 -12.47 -9.78 2.60
N HIS A 257 -11.17 -9.79 2.90
CA HIS A 257 -10.34 -8.59 2.95
C HIS A 257 -10.23 -8.00 1.54
N CYS A 258 -10.32 -6.67 1.45
CA CYS A 258 -10.16 -5.97 0.18
C CYS A 258 -9.41 -4.66 0.36
N GLY A 259 -8.77 -4.21 -0.71
CA GLY A 259 -8.07 -2.94 -0.71
C GLY A 259 -8.22 -2.20 -2.01
N TYR A 260 -7.72 -0.97 -1.98
CA TYR A 260 -7.86 -0.02 -3.07
C TYR A 260 -6.50 0.56 -3.44
N GLY A 261 -6.13 0.44 -4.71
CA GLY A 261 -4.91 1.01 -5.30
C GLY A 261 -5.23 2.01 -6.40
N GLY A 262 -4.21 2.54 -7.07
CA GLY A 262 -4.40 3.36 -8.27
C GLY A 262 -4.66 4.84 -8.01
N GLY A 263 -3.82 5.68 -8.59
CA GLY A 263 -3.96 7.14 -8.57
C GLY A 263 -3.85 7.80 -7.18
N LEU A 264 -3.52 7.04 -6.14
CA LEU A 264 -3.35 7.56 -4.78
C LEU A 264 -2.00 8.30 -4.65
N THR A 265 -2.04 9.49 -4.04
CA THR A 265 -0.88 10.35 -3.80
C THR A 265 -0.95 10.97 -2.40
N SER A 266 0.14 11.56 -1.93
CA SER A 266 0.16 12.34 -0.67
C SER A 266 -0.88 13.47 -0.65
N ASP A 267 -1.23 14.00 -1.82
CA ASP A 267 -2.04 15.21 -1.96
C ASP A 267 -3.53 14.87 -2.00
N ASN A 268 -3.91 13.69 -2.48
CA ASN A 268 -5.31 13.28 -2.61
C ASN A 268 -5.77 12.24 -1.59
N LEU A 269 -4.84 11.62 -0.84
CA LEU A 269 -5.14 10.45 0.01
C LEU A 269 -6.33 10.66 0.96
N ALA A 270 -6.40 11.80 1.65
CA ALA A 270 -7.51 12.09 2.57
C ALA A 270 -8.88 12.15 1.86
N SER A 271 -8.91 12.68 0.64
CA SER A 271 -10.14 12.75 -0.15
C SER A 271 -10.51 11.38 -0.74
N GLU A 272 -9.52 10.60 -1.16
CA GLU A 272 -9.72 9.26 -1.71
C GLU A 272 -10.16 8.26 -0.64
N LEU A 273 -9.62 8.35 0.58
CA LEU A 273 -10.08 7.54 1.71
C LEU A 273 -11.57 7.77 2.01
N ARG A 274 -12.07 9.01 1.92
CA ARG A 274 -13.52 9.27 2.05
C ARG A 274 -14.33 8.65 0.92
N LYS A 275 -13.85 8.71 -0.32
CA LYS A 275 -14.53 8.06 -1.47
C LYS A 275 -14.55 6.55 -1.31
N ILE A 276 -13.44 5.96 -0.87
CA ILE A 276 -13.32 4.53 -0.57
C ILE A 276 -14.28 4.16 0.56
N ALA A 277 -14.30 4.90 1.65
CA ALA A 277 -15.22 4.65 2.76
C ALA A 277 -16.70 4.72 2.32
N THR A 278 -17.06 5.69 1.47
CA THR A 278 -18.40 5.75 0.86
C THR A 278 -18.69 4.52 -0.02
N ALA A 279 -17.73 4.06 -0.82
CA ALA A 279 -17.90 2.89 -1.69
C ALA A 279 -18.00 1.57 -0.91
N VAL A 280 -17.27 1.46 0.20
CA VAL A 280 -17.32 0.31 1.12
C VAL A 280 -18.61 0.31 1.93
N GLY A 281 -19.13 1.49 2.24
CA GLY A 281 -20.33 1.67 3.06
C GLY A 281 -20.07 1.44 4.54
N SER A 282 -21.15 1.44 5.34
CA SER A 282 -21.09 1.47 6.81
C SER A 282 -20.73 0.13 7.47
N SER A 283 -20.32 -0.90 6.72
CA SER A 283 -19.85 -2.15 7.32
C SER A 283 -18.48 -1.92 7.94
N ARG A 284 -18.26 -2.36 9.19
CA ARG A 284 -16.94 -2.38 9.87
C ARG A 284 -15.99 -3.41 9.24
N ARG A 285 -15.78 -3.29 7.93
CA ARG A 285 -14.88 -4.14 7.16
C ARG A 285 -13.52 -3.45 7.14
N PRO A 286 -12.46 -4.11 7.64
CA PRO A 286 -11.11 -3.61 7.45
C PRO A 286 -10.76 -3.55 5.97
N VAL A 287 -10.19 -2.43 5.54
CA VAL A 287 -9.74 -2.19 4.17
C VAL A 287 -8.30 -1.71 4.20
N TRP A 288 -7.49 -2.10 3.22
CA TRP A 288 -6.18 -1.48 3.02
C TRP A 288 -6.18 -0.54 1.81
N VAL A 289 -5.21 0.36 1.76
CA VAL A 289 -4.94 1.16 0.56
C VAL A 289 -3.50 0.96 0.11
N ASP A 290 -3.27 1.00 -1.20
CA ASP A 290 -1.98 0.75 -1.83
C ASP A 290 -1.53 1.93 -2.68
N LEU A 291 -0.35 2.47 -2.37
CA LEU A 291 0.25 3.59 -3.07
C LEU A 291 1.60 3.18 -3.64
N GLU A 292 1.78 3.33 -4.96
CA GLU A 292 3.06 3.08 -5.61
C GLU A 292 3.56 4.32 -6.37
N SER A 293 2.96 4.63 -7.52
CA SER A 293 3.41 5.73 -8.38
C SER A 293 3.34 7.10 -7.71
N GLY A 294 2.36 7.32 -6.83
CA GLY A 294 2.23 8.57 -6.07
C GLY A 294 3.33 8.80 -5.04
N LEU A 295 4.11 7.77 -4.71
CA LEU A 295 5.25 7.84 -3.79
C LEU A 295 6.57 8.11 -4.52
N ARG A 296 6.58 8.16 -5.85
CA ARG A 296 7.80 8.37 -6.62
C ARG A 296 8.06 9.86 -6.87
N SER A 297 9.32 10.25 -6.87
CA SER A 297 9.78 11.55 -7.35
C SER A 297 10.46 11.39 -8.71
N ARG A 298 10.04 12.23 -9.67
CA ARG A 298 10.48 12.20 -11.06
C ARG A 298 10.70 13.63 -11.55
N GLY A 299 11.64 13.83 -12.46
CA GLY A 299 11.85 15.12 -13.11
C GLY A 299 12.93 15.04 -14.20
N PRO A 300 13.05 16.07 -15.05
CA PRO A 300 14.11 16.13 -16.05
C PRO A 300 15.48 15.95 -15.39
N GLY A 301 16.23 14.93 -15.82
CA GLY A 301 17.55 14.60 -15.27
C GLY A 301 17.55 14.04 -13.84
N ARG A 302 16.38 13.74 -13.25
CA ARG A 302 16.27 13.05 -11.95
C ARG A 302 15.83 11.61 -12.14
N PRO A 303 16.51 10.64 -11.50
CA PRO A 303 16.07 9.25 -11.51
C PRO A 303 14.68 9.11 -10.89
N ASP A 304 13.93 8.10 -11.34
CA ASP A 304 12.71 7.67 -10.68
C ASP A 304 13.08 7.06 -9.34
N GLU A 305 12.78 7.73 -8.22
CA GLU A 305 13.18 7.31 -6.87
C GLU A 305 11.99 7.23 -5.92
N PHE A 306 12.07 6.33 -4.94
CA PHE A 306 11.08 6.25 -3.88
C PHE A 306 11.24 7.45 -2.93
N ASP A 307 10.23 8.30 -2.84
CA ASP A 307 10.28 9.51 -2.05
C ASP A 307 9.73 9.29 -0.64
N LEU A 308 10.65 9.08 0.31
CA LEU A 308 10.31 8.97 1.74
C LEU A 308 9.55 10.20 2.28
N GLY A 309 9.71 11.38 1.70
CA GLY A 309 8.93 12.56 2.07
C GLY A 309 7.46 12.45 1.69
N LYS A 310 7.16 11.86 0.53
CA LYS A 310 5.77 11.58 0.10
C LYS A 310 5.15 10.45 0.91
N ALA A 311 5.91 9.37 1.13
CA ALA A 311 5.50 8.28 2.03
C ALA A 311 5.16 8.81 3.43
N TRP A 312 6.00 9.70 3.97
CA TRP A 312 5.76 10.35 5.25
C TRP A 312 4.50 11.21 5.27
N ALA A 313 4.26 11.99 4.21
CA ALA A 313 3.04 12.77 4.09
C ALA A 313 1.77 11.88 4.09
N CYS A 314 1.82 10.71 3.43
CA CYS A 314 0.74 9.73 3.47
C CYS A 314 0.52 9.15 4.88
N ILE A 315 1.60 8.75 5.57
CA ILE A 315 1.56 8.26 6.95
C ILE A 315 0.94 9.31 7.87
N ARG A 316 1.38 10.57 7.77
CA ARG A 316 0.84 11.68 8.56
C ARG A 316 -0.65 11.88 8.31
N THR A 317 -1.07 11.92 7.05
CA THR A 317 -2.50 12.04 6.70
C THR A 317 -3.32 10.95 7.38
N VAL A 318 -2.87 9.70 7.31
CA VAL A 318 -3.57 8.56 7.92
C VAL A 318 -3.53 8.60 9.45
N PHE A 319 -2.44 9.08 10.04
CA PHE A 319 -2.30 9.27 11.49
C PHE A 319 -3.23 10.37 12.00
N ASP A 320 -3.29 11.52 11.32
CA ASP A 320 -4.12 12.67 11.70
C ASP A 320 -5.62 12.39 11.57
N LEU A 321 -6.01 11.47 10.69
CA LEU A 321 -7.40 11.01 10.56
C LEU A 321 -7.85 10.07 11.70
N ASP A 322 -6.91 9.57 12.51
CA ASP A 322 -7.15 8.68 13.66
C ASP A 322 -8.12 7.52 13.34
N LEU A 323 -7.91 6.89 12.17
CA LEU A 323 -8.80 5.83 11.69
C LEU A 323 -8.72 4.60 12.61
N PRO A 324 -9.86 4.01 12.99
CA PRO A 324 -9.89 2.74 13.69
C PRO A 324 -9.05 1.67 13.00
N ARG A 325 -8.38 0.85 13.80
CA ARG A 325 -7.53 -0.25 13.33
C ARG A 325 -8.11 -1.58 13.76
N PRO A 326 -8.11 -2.59 12.88
CA PRO A 326 -8.43 -3.93 13.30
C PRO A 326 -7.45 -4.34 14.40
N ARG A 327 -7.97 -4.99 15.45
CA ARG A 327 -7.07 -5.65 16.41
C ARG A 327 -6.27 -6.70 15.65
N PRO A 328 -4.96 -6.85 15.92
CA PRO A 328 -4.20 -7.95 15.34
C PRO A 328 -4.91 -9.26 15.64
N THR A 329 -5.47 -9.91 14.62
CA THR A 329 -6.12 -11.23 14.74
C THR A 329 -5.14 -12.36 14.44
N PHE A 330 -3.92 -12.06 14.00
CA PHE A 330 -2.90 -13.05 13.80
C PHE A 330 -2.50 -13.64 15.16
N ALA A 331 -2.76 -14.94 15.31
CA ALA A 331 -2.11 -15.74 16.33
C ALA A 331 -0.61 -15.49 16.20
N SER A 332 -0.04 -14.92 17.25
CA SER A 332 1.39 -14.69 17.38
C SER A 332 2.15 -15.96 17.01
N ARG A 333 3.15 -15.84 16.13
CA ARG A 333 4.26 -16.79 16.12
C ARG A 333 4.95 -16.76 17.48
#